data_AF-A0A9D1EWF6-F1
#
_entry.id   AF-A0A9D1EWF6-F1
#
_cell.length_a   1.000
_cell.length_b   1.000
_cell.length_c   1.000
_cell.angle_alpha   90.00
_cell.angle_beta   90.00
_cell.angle_gamma   90.00
#
_symmetry.space_group_name_H-M   'P 1'
#
loop_
_entity.id
_entity.type
_entity.pdbx_description
1 polymer ?
#
loop_
_entity_poly.entity_id
_entity_poly.type
_entity_poly.pdbx_seq_one_letter_code
_entity_poly.pdbx_strand_id
1 'polypeptide(L)'
;MILKEFSKYLQARNEDLILNKTTTTKLLCEWIKLVINKNPKNHADKIVHREIMLAENKAGDFFIVGKSDSGRTLVKALYNFALSYEHYIMSKWLQDKQPKDFYNK
;
A
#
# COMPACT_ATOMS: atom_id res chain seq x y z
N MET A 1 -11.00 7.61 -6.29
CA MET A 1 -11.82 6.99 -5.21
C MET A 1 -11.01 5.93 -4.45
N ILE A 2 -10.66 4.79 -5.05
CA ILE A 2 -9.89 3.72 -4.37
C ILE A 2 -8.46 4.20 -4.03
N LEU A 3 -7.74 4.76 -4.99
CA LEU A 3 -6.39 5.31 -4.75
C LEU A 3 -6.38 6.42 -3.69
N LYS A 4 -7.48 7.18 -3.56
CA LYS A 4 -7.62 8.23 -2.53
C LYS A 4 -7.74 7.63 -1.13
N GLU A 5 -8.49 6.55 -0.98
CA GLU A 5 -8.61 5.86 0.31
C GLU A 5 -7.31 5.15 0.67
N PHE A 6 -6.65 4.52 -0.31
CA PHE A 6 -5.34 3.93 -0.09
C PHE A 6 -4.26 5.00 0.20
N SER A 7 -4.26 6.14 -0.48
CA SER A 7 -3.29 7.22 -0.22
C SER A 7 -3.43 7.80 1.19
N LYS A 8 -4.67 7.96 1.70
CA LYS A 8 -4.88 8.36 3.11
C LYS A 8 -4.28 7.35 4.08
N TYR A 9 -4.42 6.06 3.79
CA TYR A 9 -3.84 5.00 4.62
C TYR A 9 -2.31 5.06 4.65
N LEU A 10 -1.68 5.35 3.50
CA LEU A 10 -0.22 5.56 3.41
C LEU A 10 0.21 6.84 4.13
N GLN A 11 -0.51 7.95 3.95
CA GLN A 11 -0.21 9.25 4.58
C GLN A 11 -0.19 9.16 6.11
N ALA A 12 -1.12 8.40 6.69
CA ALA A 12 -1.15 8.14 8.13
C ALA A 12 0.08 7.36 8.67
N ARG A 13 0.94 6.85 7.79
CA ARG A 13 2.15 6.06 8.09
C ARG A 13 3.40 6.65 7.44
N ASN A 14 3.35 7.91 7.01
CA ASN A 14 4.49 8.57 6.36
C ASN A 14 5.74 8.54 7.24
N GLU A 15 5.61 8.77 8.55
CA GLU A 15 6.75 8.72 9.47
C GLU A 15 7.43 7.35 9.48
N ASP A 16 6.65 6.27 9.53
CA ASP A 16 7.18 4.91 9.50
C ASP A 16 7.85 4.57 8.16
N LEU A 17 7.31 5.08 7.06
CA LEU A 17 7.90 4.95 5.72
C LEU A 17 9.23 5.72 5.61
N ILE A 18 9.27 6.96 6.12
CA ILE A 18 10.47 7.81 6.12
C ILE A 18 11.57 7.20 6.99
N LEU A 19 11.21 6.63 8.14
CA LEU A 19 12.12 5.94 9.05
C LEU A 19 12.46 4.51 8.59
N ASN A 20 12.00 4.09 7.41
CA ASN A 20 12.23 2.77 6.83
C ASN A 20 11.82 1.60 7.76
N LYS A 21 10.79 1.80 8.59
CA LYS A 21 10.21 0.74 9.45
C LYS A 21 9.27 -0.19 8.69
N THR A 22 8.77 0.28 7.55
CA THR A 22 7.86 -0.46 6.67
C THR A 22 8.06 -0.01 5.22
N THR A 23 7.48 -0.74 4.27
CA THR A 23 7.48 -0.40 2.84
C THR A 23 6.06 -0.14 2.37
N THR A 24 5.90 0.65 1.30
CA THR A 24 4.55 0.92 0.76
C THR A 24 3.86 -0.33 0.23
N THR A 25 4.64 -1.30 -0.27
CA THR A 25 4.14 -2.60 -0.74
C THR A 25 3.65 -3.48 0.41
N LYS A 26 4.34 -3.48 1.57
CA LYS A 26 3.85 -4.13 2.78
C LYS A 26 2.55 -3.48 3.27
N LEU A 27 2.49 -2.16 3.27
CA LEU A 27 1.28 -1.42 3.63
C LEU A 27 0.12 -1.66 2.66
N LEU A 28 0.38 -1.88 1.36
CA LEU A 28 -0.64 -2.30 0.40
C LEU A 28 -1.27 -3.63 0.81
N CYS A 29 -0.44 -4.63 1.13
CA CYS A 29 -0.92 -5.93 1.58
C CYS A 29 -1.74 -5.81 2.86
N GLU A 30 -1.24 -5.10 3.86
CA GLU A 30 -1.96 -4.85 5.12
C GLU A 30 -3.29 -4.13 4.90
N TRP A 31 -3.31 -3.12 4.04
CA TRP A 31 -4.52 -2.37 3.72
C TRP A 31 -5.57 -3.25 3.04
N ILE A 32 -5.15 -4.07 2.07
CA ILE A 32 -6.06 -5.02 1.40
C ILE A 32 -6.62 -6.03 2.41
N LYS A 33 -5.77 -6.60 3.27
CA LYS A 33 -6.22 -7.50 4.35
C LYS A 33 -7.24 -6.81 5.25
N LEU A 34 -6.96 -5.58 5.69
CA LEU A 34 -7.87 -4.79 6.52
C LEU A 34 -9.22 -4.53 5.82
N VAL A 35 -9.18 -4.17 4.54
CA VAL A 35 -10.40 -3.87 3.78
C VAL A 35 -11.24 -5.13 3.56
N ILE A 36 -10.63 -6.26 3.22
CA ILE A 36 -11.33 -7.53 3.00
C ILE A 36 -11.92 -8.10 4.30
N ASN A 37 -11.22 -7.94 5.43
CA ASN A 37 -11.65 -8.50 6.71
C ASN A 37 -12.69 -7.64 7.47
N LYS A 38 -12.96 -6.42 7.00
CA LYS A 38 -14.01 -5.55 7.58
C LYS A 38 -15.25 -5.54 6.69
N ASN A 39 -16.40 -5.25 7.28
CA ASN A 39 -17.61 -4.98 6.51
C ASN A 39 -17.41 -3.75 5.60
N PRO A 40 -17.73 -3.85 4.29
CA PRO A 40 -17.50 -2.75 3.36
C PRO A 40 -18.43 -1.57 3.66
N LYS A 41 -17.84 -0.42 4.01
CA LYS A 41 -18.61 0.79 4.38
C LYS A 41 -18.75 1.75 3.22
N ASN A 42 -17.70 1.92 2.43
CA ASN A 42 -17.67 2.87 1.32
C ASN A 42 -17.56 2.16 -0.05
N HIS A 43 -17.68 2.93 -1.13
CA HIS A 43 -17.59 2.38 -2.49
C HIS A 43 -16.24 1.74 -2.80
N ALA A 44 -15.13 2.25 -2.24
CA ALA A 44 -13.82 1.64 -2.44
C ALA A 44 -13.75 0.25 -1.80
N ASP A 45 -14.24 0.11 -0.56
CA ASP A 45 -14.32 -1.18 0.12
C ASP A 45 -15.16 -2.17 -0.70
N LYS A 46 -16.34 -1.73 -1.19
CA LYS A 46 -17.23 -2.57 -2.02
C LYS A 46 -16.54 -3.07 -3.29
N ILE A 47 -15.77 -2.22 -3.97
CA ILE A 47 -15.02 -2.62 -5.17
C ILE A 47 -13.88 -3.58 -4.81
N VAL A 48 -13.12 -3.30 -3.76
CA VAL A 48 -12.04 -4.20 -3.30
C VAL A 48 -12.61 -5.58 -2.96
N HIS A 49 -13.71 -5.66 -2.21
CA HIS A 49 -14.40 -6.92 -1.89
C HIS A 49 -14.86 -7.66 -3.15
N ARG A 50 -15.42 -6.94 -4.11
CA ARG A 50 -15.94 -7.53 -5.36
C ARG A 50 -14.83 -8.04 -6.27
N GLU A 51 -13.75 -7.28 -6.42
CA GLU A 51 -12.76 -7.47 -7.48
C GLU A 51 -11.47 -8.17 -7.00
N ILE A 52 -11.16 -8.13 -5.71
CA ILE A 52 -9.92 -8.67 -5.14
C ILE A 52 -10.25 -9.85 -4.22
N MET A 53 -9.43 -10.90 -4.32
CA MET A 53 -9.42 -12.05 -3.43
C MET A 53 -8.12 -12.07 -2.64
N LEU A 54 -8.24 -12.42 -1.36
CA LEU A 54 -7.13 -12.78 -0.49
C LEU A 54 -7.28 -14.26 -0.13
N ALA A 55 -6.26 -15.06 -0.40
CA ALA A 55 -6.14 -16.41 0.11
C ALA A 55 -5.00 -16.44 1.12
N GLU A 56 -5.22 -16.99 2.31
CA GLU A 56 -4.20 -17.11 3.36
C GLU A 56 -4.12 -18.58 3.80
N ASN A 57 -2.91 -19.13 3.88
CA ASN A 57 -2.69 -20.49 4.34
C ASN A 57 -2.55 -20.53 5.87
N LYS A 58 -2.46 -21.74 6.45
CA LYS A 58 -2.31 -21.92 7.90
C LYS A 58 -0.98 -21.38 8.47
N ALA A 59 0.03 -21.17 7.62
CA ALA A 59 1.32 -20.61 8.00
C ALA A 59 1.35 -19.07 7.97
N GLY A 60 0.25 -18.43 7.55
CA GLY A 60 0.17 -16.97 7.42
C GLY A 60 0.69 -16.42 6.08
N ASP A 61 1.14 -17.29 5.17
CA ASP A 61 1.44 -16.87 3.80
C ASP A 61 0.13 -16.54 3.10
N PHE A 62 0.16 -15.47 2.30
CA PHE A 62 -1.03 -14.98 1.65
C PHE A 62 -0.78 -14.66 0.18
N PHE A 63 -1.86 -14.73 -0.58
CA PHE A 63 -1.90 -14.44 -2.00
C PHE A 63 -3.05 -13.47 -2.28
N ILE A 64 -2.72 -12.35 -2.93
CA ILE A 64 -3.68 -11.33 -3.36
C ILE A 64 -3.82 -11.41 -4.87
N VAL A 65 -5.05 -11.57 -5.35
CA VAL A 65 -5.33 -11.72 -6.78
C VAL A 65 -6.62 -11.00 -7.19
N GLY A 66 -6.62 -10.47 -8.40
CA GLY A 66 -7.84 -9.94 -9.03
C GLY A 66 -8.73 -11.08 -9.55
N LYS A 67 -10.00 -11.08 -9.14
CA LYS A 67 -11.01 -12.09 -9.52
C LYS A 67 -11.40 -12.01 -11.00
N SER A 68 -11.26 -10.84 -11.60
CA SER A 68 -11.66 -10.49 -12.97
C SER A 68 -10.51 -9.74 -13.70
N ASP A 69 -10.67 -9.44 -14.98
CA ASP A 69 -9.73 -8.57 -15.72
C ASP A 69 -9.63 -7.16 -15.12
N SER A 70 -10.76 -6.58 -14.73
CA SER A 70 -10.80 -5.29 -14.03
C SER A 70 -10.12 -5.37 -12.67
N GLY A 71 -10.30 -6.48 -11.93
CA GLY A 71 -9.65 -6.72 -10.66
C GLY A 71 -8.14 -6.88 -10.79
N ARG A 72 -7.66 -7.59 -11.81
CA ARG A 72 -6.21 -7.69 -12.10
C ARG A 72 -5.62 -6.33 -12.44
N THR A 73 -6.32 -5.54 -13.24
CA THR A 73 -5.95 -4.16 -13.55
C THR A 73 -5.90 -3.29 -12.29
N LEU A 74 -6.87 -3.44 -11.39
CA LEU A 74 -6.92 -2.74 -10.11
C LEU A 74 -5.74 -3.10 -9.20
N VAL A 75 -5.43 -4.40 -9.04
CA VAL A 75 -4.28 -4.85 -8.24
C VAL A 75 -2.98 -4.28 -8.79
N LYS A 76 -2.79 -4.33 -10.12
CA LYS A 76 -1.62 -3.74 -10.78
C LYS A 76 -1.54 -2.22 -10.56
N ALA A 77 -2.66 -1.51 -10.67
CA ALA A 77 -2.71 -0.08 -10.43
C ALA A 77 -2.37 0.28 -8.97
N LEU A 78 -2.88 -0.48 -8.00
CA LEU A 78 -2.56 -0.30 -6.58
C LEU A 78 -1.08 -0.56 -6.28
N TYR A 79 -0.52 -1.62 -6.86
CA TYR A 79 0.90 -1.95 -6.73
C TYR A 79 1.79 -0.85 -7.32
N ASN A 80 1.51 -0.42 -8.55
CA ASN A 80 2.27 0.67 -9.19
C ASN A 80 2.14 1.98 -8.41
N PHE A 81 0.97 2.27 -7.85
CA PHE A 81 0.78 3.43 -7.00
C PHE A 81 1.61 3.34 -5.72
N ALA A 82 1.66 2.17 -5.07
CA ALA A 82 2.50 1.96 -3.89
C ALA A 82 3.98 2.24 -4.20
N LEU A 83 4.51 1.70 -5.30
CA LEU A 83 5.88 1.97 -5.74
C LEU A 83 6.12 3.47 -6.02
N SER A 84 5.19 4.11 -6.73
CA SER A 84 5.28 5.55 -6.99
C SER A 84 5.27 6.38 -5.70
N TYR A 85 4.49 5.97 -4.70
CA TYR A 85 4.43 6.64 -3.40
C TYR A 85 5.74 6.47 -2.62
N GLU A 86 6.39 5.32 -2.72
CA GLU A 86 7.68 5.07 -2.08
C GLU A 86 8.76 5.99 -2.63
N HIS A 87 8.82 6.15 -3.96
CA HIS A 87 9.71 7.11 -4.60
C HIS A 87 9.43 8.56 -4.18
N TYR A 88 8.15 8.92 -4.01
CA TYR A 88 7.77 10.24 -3.51
C TYR A 88 8.28 10.46 -2.08
N ILE A 89 8.10 9.49 -1.18
CA ILE A 89 8.60 9.56 0.20
C ILE A 89 10.12 9.66 0.24
N MET A 90 10.82 8.83 -0.54
CA MET A 90 12.29 8.88 -0.63
C MET A 90 12.77 10.25 -1.13
N SER A 91 12.11 10.79 -2.16
CA SER A 91 12.42 12.11 -2.71
C SER A 91 12.21 13.22 -1.66
N LYS A 92 11.15 13.12 -0.85
CA LYS A 92 10.89 14.04 0.26
C LYS A 92 11.95 13.94 1.35
N TRP A 93 12.29 12.73 1.76
CA TRP A 93 13.34 12.50 2.74
C TRP A 93 14.69 13.07 2.28
N LEU A 94 15.05 12.88 1.00
CA LEU A 94 16.28 13.42 0.41
C LEU A 94 16.32 14.96 0.40
N GLN A 95 15.19 15.63 0.14
CA GLN A 95 15.11 17.09 0.14
C GLN A 95 15.51 17.70 1.49
N ASP A 96 15.27 16.97 2.58
CA ASP A 96 15.57 17.41 3.95
C ASP A 96 16.99 17.04 4.41
N LYS A 97 17.81 16.39 3.56
CA LYS A 97 19.18 15.98 3.90
C LYS A 97 20.24 16.92 3.35
N GLN A 98 21.27 17.14 4.16
CA GLN A 98 22.50 17.83 3.79
C GLN A 98 23.61 16.81 3.51
N PRO A 99 24.62 17.14 2.68
CA PRO A 99 25.73 16.23 2.40
C PRO A 99 26.38 15.66 3.66
N LYS A 100 26.57 16.48 4.70
CA LYS A 100 27.13 16.07 6.01
C LYS A 100 26.37 14.92 6.69
N ASP A 101 25.07 14.80 6.44
CA ASP A 101 24.21 13.78 7.07
C ASP A 101 24.52 12.37 6.56
N PHE A 102 25.28 12.24 5.46
CA PHE A 102 25.67 10.96 4.87
C PHE A 102 27.08 10.50 5.28
N TYR A 103 27.88 11.37 5.91
CA TYR A 103 29.28 11.07 6.28
C TYR A 103 29.46 10.55 7.71
N ASN A 104 28.41 10.61 8.54
CA ASN A 104 28.43 10.02 9.88
C ASN A 104 27.92 8.58 9.80
N LYS A 105 28.80 7.64 9.47
CA LYS A 105 28.60 6.20 9.67
C LYS A 105 29.74 5.63 10.49
#